data_AF-A0A8H3STF8-F1
#
_entry.id   AF-A0A8H3STF8-F1
#
_cell.length_a   1.000
_cell.length_b   1.000
_cell.length_c   1.000
_cell.angle_alpha   90.00
_cell.angle_beta   90.00
_cell.angle_gamma   90.00
#
_symmetry.space_group_name_H-M   'P 1'
#
loop_
_entity.id
_entity.type
_entity.pdbx_description
1 polymer ?
#
loop_
_entity_poly.entity_id
_entity_poly.type
_entity_poly.pdbx_seq_one_letter_code
_entity_poly.pdbx_strand_id
1 'polypeptide(L)' 'MVLQVKSNTAMYNVPRYGDIPNIFFADLLGTSESGEKNPIVGSWFRIEKGPESTPPTYSYDEVGVVIEGE' A
#
# COMPACT_ATOMS: atom_id res chain seq x y z
N MET A 1 -14.34 1.13 -15.05
CA MET A 1 -13.13 0.63 -14.37
C MET A 1 -11.94 0.48 -15.32
N VAL A 2 -11.11 1.52 -15.42
CA VAL A 2 -9.77 1.43 -16.01
C VAL A 2 -8.78 1.33 -14.86
N LEU A 3 -8.17 0.16 -14.70
CA LEU A 3 -7.21 -0.10 -13.63
C LEU A 3 -5.84 0.49 -14.01
N GLN A 4 -5.28 1.33 -13.15
CA GLN A 4 -3.91 1.79 -13.28
C GLN A 4 -3.00 0.86 -12.49
N VAL A 5 -1.97 0.34 -13.16
CA VAL A 5 -0.97 -0.53 -12.56
C VAL A 5 0.40 0.10 -12.80
N LYS A 6 1.18 0.29 -11.73
CA LYS A 6 2.57 0.77 -11.83
C LYS A 6 3.47 -0.35 -12.34
N SER A 7 4.69 0.01 -12.78
CA SER A 7 5.67 -0.99 -13.20
C SER A 7 6.02 -1.93 -12.04
N ASN A 8 6.37 -3.17 -12.37
CA ASN A 8 6.80 -4.15 -11.37
C ASN A 8 7.99 -3.64 -10.53
N THR A 9 8.87 -2.85 -11.14
CA THR A 9 10.02 -2.25 -10.45
C THR A 9 9.66 -1.18 -9.43
N ALA A 10 8.43 -0.65 -9.44
CA ALA A 10 7.99 0.40 -8.52
C ALA A 10 7.99 -0.06 -7.05
N MET A 11 7.84 -1.36 -6.79
CA MET A 11 7.89 -1.93 -5.43
C MET A 11 9.25 -1.76 -4.75
N TYR A 12 10.33 -1.60 -5.52
CA TYR A 12 11.67 -1.38 -4.96
C TYR A 12 11.93 0.09 -4.58
N ASN A 13 11.09 1.01 -5.05
CA ASN A 13 11.22 2.46 -4.84
C ASN A 13 10.09 3.03 -3.97
N VAL A 14 9.52 2.20 -3.10
CA VAL A 14 8.44 2.61 -2.19
C VAL A 14 9.00 3.59 -1.15
N PRO A 15 8.41 4.79 -0.99
CA PRO A 15 8.91 5.78 -0.04
C PRO A 15 8.60 5.38 1.39
N ARG A 16 9.31 6.01 2.33
CA ARG A 16 8.95 5.94 3.76
C ARG A 16 7.58 6.56 3.98
N TYR A 17 6.82 5.97 4.89
CA TYR A 17 5.50 6.44 5.25
C TYR A 17 5.60 7.58 6.27
N GLY A 18 5.48 8.81 5.78
CA GLY A 18 5.60 10.01 6.61
C GLY A 18 6.92 10.04 7.39
N ASP A 19 6.82 10.29 8.69
CA ASP A 19 7.97 10.35 9.60
C ASP A 19 8.30 9.00 10.28
N ILE A 20 7.65 7.89 9.90
CA ILE A 20 7.89 6.58 10.50
C ILE A 20 9.06 5.88 9.79
N PRO A 21 10.20 5.65 10.47
CA PRO A 21 11.45 5.29 9.80
C PRO A 21 11.46 3.87 9.22
N ASN A 22 10.68 2.95 9.78
CA ASN A 22 10.69 1.52 9.45
C ASN A 22 9.46 1.06 8.65
N ILE A 23 8.60 1.98 8.20
CA ILE A 23 7.42 1.66 7.39
C ILE A 23 7.56 2.32 6.03
N PHE A 24 7.39 1.52 4.98
CA PHE A 24 7.39 1.96 3.59
C PHE A 24 6.05 1.59 2.96
N PHE A 25 5.44 2.54 2.27
CA PHE A 25 4.09 2.38 1.71
C PHE A 25 3.93 3.12 0.38
N ALA A 26 3.32 2.46 -0.60
CA ALA A 26 2.81 3.11 -1.81
C ALA A 26 1.72 2.29 -2.48
N ASP A 27 0.79 3.00 -3.12
CA ASP A 27 -0.17 2.39 -4.04
C ASP A 27 0.52 2.02 -5.34
N LEU A 28 0.44 0.75 -5.70
CA LEU A 28 0.96 0.19 -6.96
C LEU A 28 -0.15 -0.11 -7.96
N LEU A 29 -1.39 -0.23 -7.48
CA LEU A 29 -2.58 -0.49 -8.26
C LEU A 29 -3.71 0.42 -7.78
N GLY A 30 -4.49 0.98 -8.70
CA GLY A 30 -5.55 1.92 -8.33
C GLY A 30 -6.57 2.14 -9.44
N THR A 31 -7.74 2.64 -9.05
CA THR A 31 -8.76 3.09 -10.01
C THR A 31 -8.39 4.46 -10.57
N SER A 32 -8.30 4.58 -11.90
CA SER A 32 -7.92 5.84 -12.57
C SER A 32 -9.06 6.84 -12.77
N GLU A 33 -10.31 6.37 -12.68
CA GLU A 33 -11.51 7.17 -12.95
C GLU A 33 -11.99 7.86 -11.67
N SER A 34 -12.00 9.19 -11.67
CA SER A 34 -12.53 9.98 -10.56
C SER A 34 -14.06 9.86 -10.50
N GLY A 35 -14.60 9.29 -9.42
CA GLY A 35 -16.04 9.13 -9.22
C GLY A 35 -16.55 7.69 -9.28
N GLU A 36 -15.67 6.71 -9.46
CA GLU A 36 -16.02 5.30 -9.29
C GLU A 36 -16.59 5.06 -7.88
N LYS A 37 -17.71 4.34 -7.80
CA LYS A 37 -18.43 4.12 -6.52
C LYS A 37 -17.71 3.10 -5.65
N ASN A 38 -17.02 2.15 -6.29
CA ASN A 38 -16.28 1.07 -5.62
C ASN A 38 -14.83 1.06 -6.16
N PRO A 39 -14.00 2.05 -5.80
CA PRO A 39 -12.61 2.06 -6.22
C PRO A 39 -11.85 0.91 -5.55
N ILE A 40 -10.92 0.30 -6.29
CA ILE A 40 -9.99 -0.69 -5.76
C ILE A 40 -8.61 -0.05 -5.71
N VAL A 41 -7.94 -0.21 -4.58
CA VAL A 41 -6.55 0.19 -4.37
C VAL A 41 -5.76 -1.04 -3.95
N GLY A 42 -4.60 -1.23 -4.57
CA GLY A 42 -3.62 -2.24 -4.21
C GLY A 42 -2.34 -1.56 -3.78
N SER A 43 -2.03 -1.69 -2.50
CA SER A 43 -0.86 -1.05 -1.89
C SER A 43 0.22 -2.07 -1.57
N TRP A 44 1.46 -1.60 -1.57
CA TRP A 44 2.62 -2.38 -1.16
C TRP A 44 3.14 -1.84 0.17
N PHE A 45 3.20 -2.74 1.16
CA PHE A 45 3.80 -2.46 2.45
C PHE A 45 5.13 -3.18 2.56
N ARG A 46 6.16 -2.46 3.03
CA ARG A 46 7.38 -3.06 3.55
C ARG A 46 7.57 -2.53 4.96
N ILE A 47 7.45 -3.42 5.93
CA ILE A 47 7.65 -3.10 7.33
C ILE A 47 8.97 -3.74 7.75
N GLU A 48 9.90 -2.90 8.16
CA GLU A 48 11.21 -3.32 8.64
C GLU A 48 11.21 -3.35 10.18
N LYS A 49 12.18 -4.07 10.74
CA LYS A 49 12.37 -4.12 12.19
C LYS A 49 12.61 -2.70 12.72
N GLY A 50 11.83 -2.31 13.73
CA GLY A 50 11.88 -0.98 14.31
C GLY A 50 10.96 -0.84 15.52
N PRO A 51 10.67 0.40 15.95
CA PRO A 51 9.66 0.67 16.96
C PRO A 51 8.31 0.06 16.58
N GLU A 52 7.55 -0.40 17.57
CA GLU A 52 6.17 -0.83 17.33
C GLU A 52 5.37 0.32 16.72
N SER A 53 4.56 -0.02 15.71
CA SER A 53 3.61 0.90 15.10
C SER A 53 2.26 0.21 15.07
N THR A 54 1.26 0.84 15.66
CA THR A 54 -0.10 0.35 15.61
C THR A 54 -0.66 0.57 14.20
N PRO A 55 -1.23 -0.46 13.55
CA PRO A 55 -1.91 -0.28 12.28
C PRO A 55 -3.03 0.76 12.41
N PRO A 56 -3.23 1.64 11.42
CA PRO A 56 -4.36 2.56 11.43
C PRO A 56 -5.68 1.78 11.29
N THR A 57 -6.77 2.35 11.78
CA THR A 57 -8.11 1.80 11.57
C THR A 57 -8.66 2.29 10.24
N TYR A 58 -8.98 1.36 9.35
CA TYR A 58 -9.58 1.67 8.06
C TYR A 58 -11.11 1.54 8.12
N SER A 59 -11.81 2.39 7.38
CA SER A 59 -13.28 2.34 7.23
C SER A 59 -13.73 1.46 6.06
N TYR A 60 -12.79 0.73 5.45
CA TYR A 60 -12.99 -0.11 4.28
C TYR A 60 -12.43 -1.51 4.55
N ASP A 61 -12.96 -2.49 3.84
CA ASP A 61 -12.44 -3.85 3.90
C ASP A 61 -11.06 -3.93 3.24
N GLU A 62 -10.13 -4.62 3.88
CA GLU A 62 -8.78 -4.86 3.38
C GLU A 62 -8.50 -6.36 3.36
N VAL A 63 -7.83 -6.81 2.30
CA VAL A 63 -7.22 -8.14 2.26
C VAL A 63 -5.73 -7.97 1.94
N GLY A 64 -4.90 -8.65 2.70
CA GLY A 64 -3.44 -8.62 2.54
C GLY A 64 -2.89 -9.99 2.22
N VAL A 65 -1.83 -10.03 1.41
CA VAL A 65 -1.01 -11.23 1.20
C VAL A 65 0.41 -10.91 1.69
N VAL A 66 0.90 -11.69 2.65
CA VAL A 66 2.28 -11.58 3.12
C VAL A 66 3.18 -12.28 2.09
N ILE A 67 4.10 -11.51 1.51
CA ILE A 67 5.06 -12.02 0.52
C ILE A 67 6.36 -12.48 1.19
N GLU A 68 6.81 -11.74 2.21
CA GLU A 68 8.02 -12.04 3.00
C GLU A 68 7.82 -11.62 4.47
N GLY A 69 8.36 -12.40 5.40
CA GLY A 69 8.27 -12.14 6.85
C GLY A 69 7.09 -12.85 7.55
N GLU A 70 6.84 -12.45 8.80
CA GLU A 70 5.73 -12.89 9.67
C GLU A 70 5.29 -11.71 10.56
#